data_AF-A0A0G4G523-F1
#
_entry.id   AF-A0A0G4G523-F1
#
_cell.length_a   1.000
_cell.length_b   1.000
_cell.length_c   1.000
_cell.angle_alpha   90.00
_cell.angle_beta   90.00
_cell.angle_gamma   90.00
#
_symmetry.space_group_name_H-M   'P 1'
#
loop_
_entity.id
_entity.type
_entity.pdbx_description
1 polymer ?
#
loop_
_entity_poly.entity_id
_entity_poly.type
_entity_poly.pdbx_seq_one_letter_code
_entity_poly.pdbx_strand_id
1 'polypeptide(L)'
;MSPRMRRFVSRFDELGITPQYVSGTRNRVADALSRVPGLAAQTKEVQEERKDVCELLLNEVYVQPDEEFLGKIRKGYEEEQF
;
A
#
# COMPACT_ATOMS: atom_id res chain seq x y z
N MET A 1 -2.01 16.01 22.96
CA MET A 1 -1.39 14.87 22.23
C MET A 1 -0.04 14.55 22.84
N SER A 2 0.29 13.26 23.03
CA SER A 2 1.60 12.89 23.61
C SER A 2 2.75 13.12 22.60
N PRO A 3 3.98 13.42 23.05
CA PRO A 3 5.13 13.57 22.17
C PRO A 3 5.44 12.34 21.29
N ARG A 4 5.14 11.14 21.80
CA ARG A 4 5.29 9.88 21.05
C ARG A 4 4.28 9.75 19.92
N MET A 5 3.05 10.24 20.11
CA MET A 5 2.00 10.19 19.09
C MET A 5 2.34 11.08 17.90
N ARG A 6 2.94 12.27 18.14
CA ARG A 6 3.19 13.28 17.11
C ARG A 6 3.95 12.76 15.88
N ARG A 7 4.86 11.80 16.05
CA ARG A 7 5.62 11.19 14.93
C ARG A 7 4.75 10.39 13.97
N PHE A 8 3.63 9.85 14.45
CA PHE A 8 2.75 9.00 13.66
C PHE A 8 1.58 9.77 13.06
N VAL A 9 1.19 10.90 13.65
CA VAL A 9 0.05 11.71 13.19
C VAL A 9 0.21 12.13 11.74
N SER A 10 1.35 12.73 11.38
CA SER A 10 1.59 13.14 9.99
C SER A 10 1.49 11.98 9.01
N ARG A 11 1.98 10.80 9.41
CA ARG A 11 1.95 9.59 8.59
C ARG A 11 0.54 9.01 8.46
N PHE A 12 -0.27 9.12 9.51
CA PHE A 12 -1.68 8.72 9.45
C PHE A 12 -2.46 9.64 8.53
N ASP A 13 -2.20 10.95 8.59
CA ASP A 13 -2.82 11.95 7.72
C ASP A 13 -2.44 11.73 6.25
N GLU A 14 -1.14 11.51 5.95
CA GLU A 14 -0.63 11.19 4.60
C GLU A 14 -1.30 9.95 3.99
N LEU A 15 -1.61 8.95 4.82
CA LEU A 15 -2.23 7.69 4.38
C LEU A 15 -3.76 7.72 4.47
N GLY A 16 -4.37 8.82 4.94
CA GLY A 16 -5.81 8.90 5.16
C GLY A 16 -6.35 7.91 6.21
N ILE A 17 -5.50 7.48 7.16
CA ILE A 17 -5.84 6.46 8.15
C ILE A 17 -6.27 7.15 9.45
N THR A 18 -7.40 6.73 10.02
CA THR A 18 -7.81 7.14 11.36
C THR A 18 -7.65 5.97 12.35
N PRO A 19 -6.72 6.03 13.31
CA PRO A 19 -6.54 4.97 14.30
C PRO A 19 -7.80 4.80 15.15
N GLN A 20 -8.21 3.55 15.36
CA GLN A 20 -9.31 3.21 16.25
C GLN A 20 -8.85 2.20 17.29
N TYR A 21 -9.43 2.28 18.49
CA TYR A 21 -9.15 1.32 19.53
C TYR A 21 -9.71 -0.06 19.16
N VAL A 22 -8.84 -1.08 19.25
CA VAL A 22 -9.21 -2.49 19.05
C VAL A 22 -9.04 -3.23 20.37
N SER A 23 -10.10 -3.91 20.81
CA SER A 23 -10.06 -4.72 22.03
C SER A 23 -9.12 -5.92 21.88
N GLY A 24 -8.51 -6.36 22.97
CA GLY A 24 -7.54 -7.47 22.95
C GLY A 24 -8.09 -8.77 22.32
N THR A 25 -9.40 -9.04 22.49
CA THR A 25 -10.09 -10.18 21.86
C THR A 25 -10.08 -10.12 20.33
N ARG A 26 -10.12 -8.92 19.74
CA ARG A 26 -10.04 -8.68 18.30
C ARG A 26 -8.61 -8.49 17.82
N ASN A 27 -7.67 -8.23 18.73
CA ASN A 27 -6.25 -8.01 18.43
C ASN A 27 -5.38 -9.28 18.52
N ARG A 28 -6.00 -10.46 18.60
CA ARG A 28 -5.31 -11.75 18.81
C ARG A 28 -4.25 -12.05 17.75
N VAL A 29 -4.51 -11.71 16.49
CA VAL A 29 -3.58 -11.96 15.38
C VAL A 29 -2.32 -11.10 15.56
N ALA A 30 -2.47 -9.79 15.76
CA ALA A 30 -1.34 -8.90 15.96
C ALA A 30 -0.54 -9.26 17.24
N ASP A 31 -1.24 -9.64 18.33
CA ASP A 31 -0.60 -10.12 19.56
C ASP A 31 0.21 -11.40 19.32
N ALA A 32 -0.32 -12.38 18.59
CA ALA A 32 0.38 -13.62 18.27
C ALA A 32 1.63 -13.34 17.43
N LEU A 33 1.52 -12.53 16.38
CA LEU A 33 2.66 -12.16 15.52
C LEU A 33 3.74 -11.38 16.29
N SER A 34 3.33 -10.50 17.21
CA SER A 34 4.27 -9.73 18.04
C SER A 34 5.06 -10.59 19.03
N ARG A 35 4.54 -11.76 19.41
CA ARG A 35 5.17 -12.69 20.36
C ARG A 35 6.16 -13.65 19.72
N VAL A 36 6.22 -13.73 18.39
CA VAL A 36 7.17 -14.59 17.69
C VAL A 36 8.48 -13.81 17.49
N PRO A 37 9.53 -14.06 18.30
CA PRO A 37 10.83 -13.43 18.08
C PRO A 37 11.38 -13.86 16.71
N GLY A 38 11.77 -12.89 15.88
CA GLY A 38 12.33 -13.12 14.54
C GLY A 38 11.36 -12.90 13.37
N LEU A 39 10.05 -12.95 13.58
CA LEU A 39 9.09 -12.69 12.49
C LEU A 39 9.10 -11.22 12.04
N ALA A 40 9.29 -10.29 12.98
CA ALA A 40 9.47 -8.87 12.71
C ALA A 40 10.81 -8.54 12.00
N ALA A 41 11.80 -9.45 12.06
CA ALA A 41 13.07 -9.31 11.34
C ALA A 41 12.94 -9.83 9.91
N GLN A 42 12.34 -11.02 9.73
CA GLN A 42 12.08 -11.59 8.40
C GLN A 42 11.13 -10.73 7.54
N THR A 43 10.15 -10.06 8.15
CA THR A 43 9.25 -9.16 7.40
C THR A 43 9.94 -7.91 6.85
N LYS A 44 11.10 -7.49 7.41
CA LYS A 44 11.87 -6.37 6.85
C LYS A 44 12.60 -6.79 5.57
N GLU A 45 13.27 -7.95 5.61
CA GLU A 45 13.95 -8.53 4.44
C GLU A 45 12.95 -8.80 3.30
N VAL A 46 11.81 -9.41 3.62
CA VAL A 46 10.75 -9.67 2.62
C VAL A 46 10.13 -8.38 2.07
N GLN A 47 10.11 -7.27 2.82
CA GLN A 47 9.61 -5.98 2.33
C GLN A 47 10.61 -5.27 1.43
N GLU A 48 11.90 -5.41 1.65
CA GLU A 48 12.93 -4.91 0.72
C GLU A 48 12.90 -5.70 -0.58
N GLU A 49 12.93 -7.04 -0.52
CA GLU A 49 12.87 -7.89 -1.72
C GLU A 49 11.61 -7.64 -2.57
N ARG A 50 10.45 -7.35 -1.93
CA ARG A 50 9.21 -7.04 -2.65
C ARG A 50 9.21 -5.67 -3.33
N LYS A 51 9.97 -4.69 -2.85
CA LYS A 51 10.09 -3.40 -3.53
C LYS A 51 10.84 -3.56 -4.84
N ASP A 52 11.91 -4.34 -4.82
CA ASP A 52 12.72 -4.62 -6.01
C ASP A 52 11.90 -5.38 -7.07
N VAL A 53 11.09 -6.37 -6.65
CA VAL A 53 10.20 -7.10 -7.56
C VAL A 53 9.08 -6.21 -8.12
N CYS A 54 8.50 -5.31 -7.32
CA CYS A 54 7.50 -4.35 -7.81
C CYS A 54 8.09 -3.35 -8.81
N GLU A 55 9.30 -2.82 -8.59
CA GLU A 55 9.96 -1.93 -9.55
C GLU A 55 10.30 -2.65 -10.85
N LEU A 56 10.75 -3.90 -10.79
CA LEU A 56 11.02 -4.73 -11.97
C LEU A 56 9.72 -5.05 -12.75
N LEU A 57 8.65 -5.45 -12.06
CA LEU A 57 7.36 -5.72 -12.69
C LEU A 57 6.74 -4.46 -13.31
N LEU A 58 6.87 -3.30 -12.67
CA LEU A 58 6.38 -2.03 -13.24
C LEU A 58 7.16 -1.67 -14.51
N ASN A 59 8.47 -1.91 -14.55
CA ASN A 59 9.29 -1.64 -15.73
C ASN A 59 9.09 -2.68 -16.85
N GLU A 60 8.82 -3.94 -16.53
CA GLU A 60 8.56 -4.99 -17.54
C GLU A 60 7.13 -4.94 -18.10
N VAL A 61 6.14 -4.49 -17.32
CA VAL A 61 4.73 -4.45 -17.73
C VAL A 61 4.34 -3.11 -18.35
N TYR A 62 5.10 -2.03 -18.13
CA TYR A 62 4.84 -0.74 -18.76
C TYR A 62 5.31 -0.73 -20.22
N VAL A 63 4.52 -1.34 -21.09
CA VAL A 63 4.57 -1.09 -22.53
C VAL A 63 3.88 0.25 -22.77
N GLN A 64 4.60 1.24 -23.30
CA GLN A 64 3.97 2.50 -23.72
C GLN A 64 2.86 2.18 -24.73
N PRO A 65 1.59 2.50 -24.43
CA PRO A 65 0.50 2.25 -25.36
C PRO A 65 0.66 3.13 -26.59
N ASP A 66 0.37 2.59 -27.77
CA ASP A 66 0.44 3.33 -29.02
C ASP A 66 -0.70 4.36 -29.14
N GLU A 67 -0.50 5.34 -30.02
CA GLU A 67 -1.49 6.42 -30.27
C GLU A 67 -2.82 5.88 -30.78
N GLU A 68 -2.82 4.71 -31.45
CA GLU A 68 -4.05 4.07 -31.93
C GLU A 68 -4.91 3.55 -30.76
N PHE A 69 -4.28 2.89 -29.79
CA PHE A 69 -4.92 2.45 -28.56
C PHE A 69 -5.47 3.63 -27.75
N LEU A 70 -4.66 4.68 -27.57
CA LEU A 70 -5.08 5.90 -26.86
C LEU A 70 -6.25 6.61 -27.56
N GLY A 71 -6.27 6.62 -28.89
CA GLY A 71 -7.38 7.15 -29.69
C GLY A 71 -8.68 6.38 -29.47
N LYS A 72 -8.64 5.05 -29.39
CA LYS A 72 -9.81 4.19 -29.13
C LYS A 72 -10.41 4.46 -27.74
N ILE A 73 -9.55 4.59 -26.73
CA ILE A 73 -9.99 4.91 -25.37
C ILE A 73 -10.69 6.28 -25.33
N ARG A 74 -10.10 7.30 -25.95
CA ARG A 74 -10.68 8.65 -25.99
C ARG A 74 -12.06 8.66 -26.65
N LYS A 75 -12.21 7.95 -27.77
CA LYS A 75 -13.49 7.82 -28.47
C LYS A 75 -14.55 7.09 -27.63
N GLY A 76 -14.16 6.05 -26.89
CA GLY A 76 -15.07 5.35 -25.97
C GLY A 76 -15.69 6.27 -24.91
N TYR A 77 -14.89 7.20 -24.36
CA TYR A 77 -15.40 8.20 -23.40
C TYR A 77 -16.22 9.32 -24.04
N GLU A 78 -16.12 9.54 -25.35
CA GLU A 78 -16.98 10.48 -26.08
C GLU A 78 -18.39 9.90 -26.31
N GLU A 79 -18.50 8.58 -26.41
CA GLU A 79 -19.77 7.87 -26.58
C GLU A 79 -20.52 7.63 -25.24
N GLU A 80 -19.82 7.71 -24.10
CA GLU A 80 -20.37 7.68 -22.74
C GLU A 80 -20.76 9.08 -22.19
N GLN A 81 -21.25 9.99 -23.05
CA GLN A 81 -21.87 11.23 -22.55
C GLN A 81 -23.26 10.91 -21.98
N PHE A 82 -23.40 11.03 -20.65
CA PHE A 82 -24.68 11.03 -19.93
C PHE A 82 -25.52 12.26 -20.25
#